data_AF-A0A968NQH1-F1
#
_entry.id   AF-A0A968NQH1-F1
#
_cell.length_a   1.000
_cell.length_b   1.000
_cell.length_c   1.000
_cell.angle_alpha   90.00
_cell.angle_beta   90.00
_cell.angle_gamma   90.00
#
_symmetry.space_group_name_H-M   'P 1'
#
loop_
_entity.id
_entity.type
_entity.pdbx_description
1 polymer ?
#
loop_
_entity_poly.entity_id
_entity_poly.type
_entity_poly.pdbx_seq_one_letter_code
_entity_poly.pdbx_strand_id
1 'polypeptide(L)' 'MTLLSEPGPGPGATVLDRTVRASAQDAADAIRWLRANAATYNIDPDRIAIGGISAGAGVSLFTAYQNAGTLGAGAGGWPR' A
#
# COMPACT_ATOMS: atom_id res chain seq x y z
N MET A 1 -3.19 8.95 17.46
CA MET A 1 -2.19 8.16 16.73
C MET A 1 -2.49 6.69 17.01
N THR A 2 -3.51 6.15 16.36
CA THR A 2 -3.93 4.74 16.55
C THR A 2 -3.33 3.97 15.39
N LEU A 3 -2.33 3.12 15.66
CA LEU A 3 -1.82 2.18 14.68
C LEU A 3 -2.98 1.29 14.23
N LEU A 4 -3.27 1.28 12.93
CA LEU A 4 -4.27 0.41 12.32
C LEU A 4 -3.82 -1.04 12.54
N SER A 5 -4.34 -1.68 13.58
CA SER A 5 -4.15 -3.10 13.85
C SER A 5 -5.07 -3.88 12.90
N GLU A 6 -4.66 -4.01 11.64
CA GLU A 6 -5.31 -4.95 10.76
C GLU A 6 -5.12 -6.37 11.30
N PRO A 7 -6.15 -7.23 11.22
CA PRO A 7 -6.02 -8.61 11.66
C PRO A 7 -4.85 -9.23 10.92
N GLY A 8 -3.83 -9.63 11.69
CA GLY A 8 -2.65 -10.30 11.17
C GLY A 8 -3.06 -11.51 10.32
N PRO A 9 -2.22 -11.92 9.36
CA PRO A 9 -2.59 -12.98 8.45
C PRO A 9 -2.91 -14.26 9.24
N GLY A 10 -3.92 -15.00 8.76
CA GLY A 10 -4.44 -16.18 9.42
C GLY A 10 -3.36 -17.24 9.73
N PRO A 11 -3.65 -18.18 10.65
CA PRO A 11 -2.71 -19.22 11.03
C PRO A 11 -2.17 -19.95 9.78
N GLY A 12 -0.85 -19.85 9.56
CA GLY A 12 -0.15 -20.42 8.40
C GLY A 12 0.72 -19.44 7.59
N ALA A 13 0.58 -18.13 7.80
CA ALA A 13 1.36 -17.16 7.06
C ALA A 13 2.83 -17.09 7.50
N THR A 14 3.73 -17.16 6.52
CA THR A 14 5.17 -17.15 6.73
C THR A 14 5.68 -15.73 7.03
N VAL A 15 6.94 -15.62 7.47
CA VAL A 15 7.63 -14.32 7.56
C VAL A 15 7.62 -13.62 6.20
N LEU A 16 7.80 -14.38 5.11
CA LEU A 16 7.77 -13.83 3.75
C LEU A 16 6.41 -13.23 3.40
N ASP A 17 5.32 -13.93 3.72
CA ASP A 17 3.96 -13.42 3.47
C ASP A 17 3.68 -12.12 4.24
N ARG A 18 4.18 -12.04 5.48
CA ARG A 18 4.09 -10.82 6.29
C ARG A 18 4.90 -9.68 5.68
N THR A 19 6.13 -9.94 5.26
CA THR A 19 7.01 -8.92 4.67
C THR A 19 6.44 -8.35 3.38
N VAL A 20 5.91 -9.19 2.49
CA VAL A 20 5.32 -8.74 1.22
C VAL A 20 4.07 -7.88 1.47
N ARG A 21 3.19 -8.27 2.41
CA ARG A 21 2.00 -7.47 2.74
C ARG A 21 2.36 -6.14 3.41
N ALA A 22 3.25 -6.17 4.39
CA ALA A 22 3.68 -4.96 5.10
C ALA A 22 4.31 -3.93 4.16
N SER A 23 5.23 -4.38 3.29
CA SER A 23 5.87 -3.48 2.32
C SER A 23 4.88 -2.85 1.33
N ALA A 24 3.85 -3.58 0.92
CA ALA A 24 2.77 -3.03 0.08
C ALA A 24 1.83 -2.09 0.85
N GLN A 25 1.58 -2.34 2.14
CA GLN A 25 0.83 -1.42 3.01
C GLN A 25 1.56 -0.10 3.15
N ASP A 26 2.87 -0.14 3.42
CA ASP A 26 3.72 1.05 3.53
C ASP A 26 3.72 1.85 2.22
N ALA A 27 3.81 1.18 1.07
CA ALA A 27 3.74 1.84 -0.23
C ALA A 27 2.38 2.50 -0.49
N ALA A 28 1.27 1.82 -0.16
CA ALA A 28 -0.07 2.38 -0.27
C ALA A 28 -0.27 3.60 0.65
N ASP A 29 0.29 3.54 1.87
CA ASP A 29 0.25 4.63 2.83
C ASP A 29 1.05 5.85 2.36
N ALA A 30 2.22 5.62 1.76
CA ALA A 30 3.00 6.67 1.12
C ALA A 30 2.23 7.35 -0.02
N ILE A 31 1.57 6.58 -0.89
CA ILE A 31 0.72 7.14 -1.97
C ILE A 31 -0.43 7.96 -1.39
N ARG A 32 -1.08 7.49 -0.32
CA ARG A 32 -2.16 8.23 0.36
C ARG A 32 -1.65 9.55 0.94
N TRP A 33 -0.46 9.52 1.53
CA TRP A 33 0.18 10.73 2.06
C TRP A 33 0.50 11.72 0.93
N LEU A 34 1.03 11.26 -0.20
CA LEU A 34 1.28 12.13 -1.36
C LEU A 34 0.00 12.79 -1.87
N ARG A 35 -1.10 12.02 -1.99
CA ARG A 35 -2.41 12.57 -2.37
C ARG A 35 -2.91 13.62 -1.38
N ALA A 36 -2.81 13.34 -0.08
CA ALA A 36 -3.25 14.27 0.96
C ALA A 36 -2.42 15.58 0.99
N ASN A 37 -1.19 15.55 0.50
CA ASN A 37 -0.28 16.69 0.47
C ASN A 37 -0.05 17.24 -0.96
N ALA A 38 -0.89 16.86 -1.92
CA ALA A 38 -0.67 17.15 -3.33
C ALA A 38 -0.55 18.66 -3.63
N ALA A 39 -1.38 19.47 -2.98
CA ALA A 39 -1.34 20.94 -3.11
C ALA A 39 -0.02 21.55 -2.61
N THR A 40 0.53 21.01 -1.52
CA THR A 40 1.81 21.48 -0.93
C THR A 40 2.98 21.26 -1.88
N TYR A 41 2.95 20.16 -2.64
CA TYR A 41 4.07 19.73 -3.48
C TYR A 41 3.81 19.87 -4.98
N ASN A 42 2.69 20.50 -5.37
CA ASN A 42 2.27 20.65 -6.76
C ASN A 42 2.24 19.31 -7.54
N ILE A 43 1.67 18.27 -6.90
CA ILE A 43 1.49 16.93 -7.47
C ILE A 43 0.08 16.83 -8.05
N ASP A 44 -0.07 16.20 -9.21
CA ASP A 44 -1.39 15.76 -9.71
C ASP A 44 -1.79 14.48 -8.95
N PRO A 45 -2.77 14.53 -8.02
CA PRO A 45 -3.12 13.41 -7.15
C PRO A 45 -3.67 12.19 -7.91
N ASP A 46 -4.14 12.42 -9.15
CA ASP A 46 -4.70 11.40 -10.03
C ASP A 46 -3.64 10.77 -10.95
N ARG A 47 -2.40 11.29 -10.95
CA ARG A 47 -1.30 10.82 -11.81
C ARG A 47 -0.04 10.48 -11.02
N ILE A 48 -0.13 9.44 -10.20
CA ILE A 48 1.01 8.92 -9.43
C ILE A 48 1.44 7.57 -9.99
N ALA A 49 2.74 7.44 -10.32
CA ALA A 49 3.35 6.18 -10.72
C ALA A 49 4.23 5.62 -9.58
N ILE A 50 4.25 4.29 -9.44
CA ILE A 50 5.13 3.56 -8.53
C ILE A 50 5.96 2.56 -9.33
N GLY A 51 7.24 2.41 -9.02
CA GLY A 51 8.16 1.52 -9.70
C GLY A 51 9.37 1.13 -8.85
N GLY A 52 10.05 0.04 -9.24
CA GLY A 52 11.22 -0.47 -8.55
C GLY A 52 11.83 -1.70 -9.23
N ILE A 53 12.98 -2.17 -8.73
CA ILE A 53 13.72 -3.34 -9.23
C ILE A 53 13.81 -4.40 -8.12
N SER A 54 13.90 -5.68 -8.48
CA SER A 54 13.99 -6.81 -7.55
C SER A 54 12.76 -6.88 -6.63
N ALA A 55 12.94 -6.95 -5.31
CA ALA A 55 11.84 -6.86 -4.34
C ALA A 55 10.96 -5.62 -4.55
N GLY A 56 11.55 -4.49 -4.98
CA GLY A 56 10.79 -3.26 -5.27
C GLY A 56 9.86 -3.37 -6.49
N ALA A 57 10.19 -4.21 -7.48
CA ALA A 57 9.28 -4.50 -8.58
C ALA A 57 8.06 -5.28 -8.07
N GLY A 58 8.31 -6.24 -7.16
CA GLY A 58 7.26 -6.97 -6.44
C GLY A 58 6.33 -6.03 -5.67
N VAL A 59 6.88 -5.13 -4.85
CA VAL A 59 6.10 -4.13 -4.10
C VAL A 59 5.30 -3.23 -5.03
N SER A 60 5.88 -2.77 -6.14
CA SER A 60 5.20 -1.87 -7.07
C SER A 60 3.99 -2.53 -7.74
N LEU A 61 4.17 -3.75 -8.26
CA LEU A 61 3.09 -4.52 -8.87
C LEU A 61 2.03 -4.90 -7.84
N PHE A 62 2.48 -5.44 -6.70
CA PHE A 62 1.67 -5.71 -5.53
C PHE A 62 1.38 -4.43 -4.74
N THR A 63 1.27 -3.26 -5.34
CA THR A 63 0.62 -2.09 -4.74
C THR A 63 -0.36 -1.50 -5.75
N ALA A 64 0.00 -1.54 -7.03
CA ALA A 64 -0.84 -1.06 -8.12
C ALA A 64 -2.03 -2.00 -8.46
N TYR A 65 -1.90 -3.32 -8.28
CA TYR A 65 -2.86 -4.32 -8.79
C TYR A 65 -3.68 -5.03 -7.70
N GLN A 66 -3.76 -4.47 -6.50
CA GLN A 66 -4.44 -5.09 -5.36
C GLN A 66 -5.96 -5.05 -5.54
N ASN A 67 -6.64 -6.07 -5.05
CA ASN A 67 -8.05 -5.94 -4.77
C ASN A 67 -8.27 -5.12 -3.49
N ALA A 68 -9.41 -4.45 -3.42
CA ALA A 68 -9.87 -3.83 -2.19
C ALA A 68 -9.90 -4.88 -1.06
N GLY A 69 -9.18 -4.60 0.03
CA GLY A 69 -9.07 -5.49 1.19
C GLY A 69 -7.89 -6.47 1.17
N THR A 70 -7.11 -6.58 0.07
CA THR A 70 -5.93 -7.48 0.01
C THR A 70 -4.86 -7.14 1.05
N LEU A 71 -4.75 -5.87 1.45
CA LEU A 71 -3.83 -5.43 2.50
C LEU A 71 -4.55 -4.98 3.79
N GLY A 72 -5.82 -5.34 3.99
CA GLY A 72 -6.60 -4.93 5.17
C GLY A 72 -7.33 -3.58 5.04
N ALA A 73 -8.14 -3.24 6.03
CA ALA A 73 -8.93 -2.02 6.17
C ALA A 73 -8.04 -0.77 6.28
N GLY A 74 -7.64 -0.28 5.11
CA GLY A 74 -6.80 0.91 4.96
C GLY A 74 -6.24 1.00 3.54
N ALA A 75 -5.99 -0.15 2.90
CA ALA A 75 -5.43 -0.20 1.55
C ALA A 75 -6.45 -0.28 0.42
N GLY A 76 -7.68 -0.72 0.70
CA GLY A 76 -8.69 -1.00 -0.33
C GLY A 76 -9.87 -0.04 -0.40
N GLY A 77 -9.90 1.02 0.42
CA GLY A 77 -11.14 1.74 0.74
C GLY A 77 -11.49 2.96 -0.10
N TRP A 78 -10.93 3.14 -1.30
CA TRP A 78 -11.35 4.27 -2.15
C TRP A 78 -12.50 3.86 -3.08
N PRO A 79 -13.56 4.69 -3.20
CA PRO A 79 -14.45 4.56 -4.34
C PRO A 79 -13.61 4.79 -5.59
N ARG A 80 -13.79 3.89 -6.56
CA ARG A 80 -13.24 4.07 -7.91
C ARG A 80 -14.00 5.17 -8.63
#